data_AF-A0A7W1CBF2-F1
#
_entry.id   AF-A0A7W1CBF2-F1
#
_cell.length_a   1.000
_cell.length_b   1.000
_cell.length_c   1.000
_cell.angle_alpha   90.00
_cell.angle_beta   90.00
_cell.angle_gamma   90.00
#
_symmetry.space_group_name_H-M   'P 1'
#
loop_
_entity.id
_entity.type
_entity.pdbx_description
1 polymer ?
#
loop_
_entity_poly.entity_id
_entity_poly.type
_entity_poly.pdbx_seq_one_letter_code
_entity_poly.pdbx_strand_id
1 'polypeptide(L)'
;MSGTAQENQKKWTFGTRFVTNQIDRAKWRNTLTYQLLPRLSVGIEYNPLAGKVSPLANFVALTETKSRPAIILGTSSDRIGTPSGQSFYATFSKNLKLETGLPIAPYIGIAYGTFEKRARIIGGLNINFGRGFSSTVLFDGVKVHPTFNYSYKQHQLGVIFAQGKNIGANYSISF
;
A
#
# COMPACT_ATOMS: atom_id res chain seq x y z
N MET A 1 22.32 -6.60 -11.02
CA MET A 1 22.51 -6.71 -12.49
C MET A 1 21.76 -5.58 -13.15
N SER A 2 22.47 -4.79 -13.95
CA SER A 2 21.96 -3.73 -14.82
C SER A 2 21.14 -4.34 -15.96
N GLY A 3 19.94 -3.82 -16.19
CA GLY A 3 19.08 -4.30 -17.27
C GLY A 3 17.62 -3.96 -17.00
N THR A 4 17.24 -2.71 -17.31
CA THR A 4 15.92 -2.31 -17.82
C THR A 4 15.89 -0.78 -17.98
N ALA A 5 16.77 -0.30 -18.88
CA ALA A 5 16.44 0.85 -19.71
C ALA A 5 15.42 0.40 -20.78
N GLN A 6 14.30 -0.13 -20.31
CA GLN A 6 13.14 -0.49 -21.11
C GLN A 6 12.00 0.29 -20.46
N GLU A 7 11.84 1.52 -20.93
CA GLU A 7 10.61 2.30 -20.91
C GLU A 7 9.49 1.72 -20.04
N ASN A 8 9.39 2.19 -18.78
CA ASN A 8 8.16 2.04 -18.01
C ASN A 8 7.12 2.98 -18.64
N GLN A 9 6.55 2.57 -19.78
CA GLN A 9 5.49 3.33 -20.47
C GLN A 9 4.23 3.47 -19.60
N LYS A 10 4.04 2.57 -18.63
CA LYS A 10 2.87 2.52 -17.77
C LYS A 10 3.05 3.36 -16.53
N LYS A 11 2.63 4.62 -16.63
CA LYS A 11 2.75 5.58 -15.52
C LYS A 11 1.49 5.68 -14.70
N TRP A 12 0.34 5.26 -15.22
CA TRP A 12 -0.92 5.28 -14.50
C TRP A 12 -1.18 3.95 -13.83
N THR A 13 -1.84 3.99 -12.68
CA THR A 13 -2.41 2.81 -12.04
C THR A 13 -3.79 3.14 -11.52
N PHE A 14 -4.78 2.41 -12.02
CA PHE A 14 -6.12 2.40 -11.44
C PHE A 14 -6.24 1.22 -10.49
N GLY A 15 -6.90 1.43 -9.35
CA GLY A 15 -7.17 0.39 -8.38
C GLY A 15 -8.57 0.52 -7.81
N THR A 16 -9.22 -0.60 -7.52
CA THR A 16 -10.49 -0.67 -6.83
C THR A 16 -10.42 -1.72 -5.72
N ARG A 17 -11.07 -1.44 -4.59
CA ARG A 17 -11.17 -2.35 -3.45
C ARG A 17 -12.56 -2.30 -2.88
N PHE A 18 -13.12 -3.49 -2.64
CA PHE A 18 -14.35 -3.68 -1.88
C PHE A 18 -14.05 -4.46 -0.59
N VAL A 19 -14.65 -4.06 0.54
CA VAL A 19 -14.51 -4.74 1.83
C VAL A 19 -15.87 -4.83 2.52
N THR A 20 -16.26 -6.03 2.93
CA THR A 20 -17.51 -6.30 3.65
C THR A 20 -17.50 -5.76 5.08
N ASN A 21 -18.67 -5.52 5.67
CA ASN A 21 -18.81 -5.17 7.09
C ASN A 21 -17.93 -3.97 7.51
N GLN A 22 -17.85 -2.97 6.64
CA GLN A 22 -17.13 -1.72 6.86
C GLN A 22 -18.07 -0.52 6.68
N ILE A 23 -17.68 0.59 7.30
CA ILE A 23 -18.29 1.90 7.07
C ILE A 23 -18.20 2.28 5.59
N ASP A 24 -19.14 3.10 5.12
CA ASP A 24 -19.28 3.40 3.69
C ASP A 24 -18.02 3.97 3.04
N ARG A 25 -17.30 4.84 3.77
CA ARG A 25 -16.00 5.36 3.33
C ARG A 25 -14.98 4.25 3.03
N ALA A 26 -14.94 3.18 3.82
CA ALA A 26 -13.94 2.13 3.66
C ALA A 26 -14.41 0.95 2.80
N LYS A 27 -15.74 0.77 2.69
CA LYS A 27 -16.40 -0.35 2.01
C LYS A 27 -16.06 -0.40 0.52
N TRP A 28 -16.12 0.72 -0.18
CA TRP A 28 -15.70 0.81 -1.59
C TRP A 28 -14.72 1.95 -1.78
N ARG A 29 -13.55 1.63 -2.31
CA ARG A 29 -12.48 2.57 -2.60
C ARG A 29 -11.98 2.40 -4.02
N ASN A 30 -11.80 3.51 -4.72
CA ASN A 30 -11.07 3.59 -5.97
C ASN A 30 -9.84 4.47 -5.78
N THR A 31 -8.77 4.16 -6.51
CA THR A 31 -7.54 4.96 -6.52
C THR A 31 -7.08 5.14 -7.96
N LEU A 32 -6.60 6.34 -8.28
CA LEU A 32 -5.89 6.61 -9.52
C LEU A 32 -4.57 7.28 -9.17
N THR A 33 -3.45 6.64 -9.50
CA THR A 33 -2.11 7.14 -9.23
C THR A 33 -1.31 7.30 -10.51
N TYR A 34 -0.39 8.25 -10.51
CA TYR A 34 0.54 8.57 -11.58
C TYR A 34 1.97 8.59 -11.06
N GLN A 35 2.87 7.89 -11.75
CA GLN A 35 4.30 7.90 -11.47
C GLN A 35 4.93 9.18 -12.04
N LEU A 36 4.96 10.24 -11.22
CA LEU A 36 5.44 11.57 -11.61
C LEU A 36 6.96 11.60 -11.83
N LEU A 37 7.73 11.01 -10.91
CA LEU A 37 9.19 10.85 -11.00
C LEU A 37 9.54 9.41 -10.60
N PRO A 38 10.73 8.87 -10.91
CA PRO A 38 11.09 7.48 -10.55
C PRO A 38 10.90 7.12 -9.06
N ARG A 39 10.91 8.12 -8.18
CA ARG A 39 10.79 7.97 -6.72
C ARG A 39 9.54 8.63 -6.15
N LEU A 40 8.69 9.25 -6.97
CA LEU A 40 7.51 9.98 -6.54
C LEU A 40 6.29 9.57 -7.37
N SER A 41 5.26 9.10 -6.68
CA SER A 41 3.92 8.89 -7.25
C SER A 41 2.92 9.80 -6.54
N VAL A 42 1.95 10.30 -7.29
CA VAL A 42 0.86 11.14 -6.80
C VAL A 42 -0.46 10.59 -7.31
N GLY A 43 -1.58 10.92 -6.66
CA GLY A 43 -2.87 10.42 -7.10
C GLY A 43 -4.02 10.88 -6.25
N ILE A 44 -5.16 10.23 -6.48
CA ILE A 44 -6.40 10.47 -5.77
C ILE A 44 -7.00 9.14 -5.31
N GLU A 45 -7.63 9.19 -4.15
CA GLU A 45 -8.55 8.18 -3.63
C GLU A 45 -9.97 8.72 -3.76
N TYR A 46 -10.91 7.88 -4.22
CA TYR A 46 -12.33 8.18 -4.26
C TYR A 46 -13.14 7.07 -3.58
N ASN A 47 -13.91 7.44 -2.57
CA ASN A 47 -14.83 6.55 -1.85
C ASN A 47 -16.28 6.91 -2.21
N PRO A 48 -16.88 6.26 -3.23
CA PRO A 48 -18.17 6.67 -3.79
C PRO A 48 -19.31 6.66 -2.77
N LEU A 49 -19.34 5.64 -1.90
CA LEU A 49 -20.41 5.51 -0.89
C LEU A 49 -20.36 6.59 0.19
N ALA A 50 -19.25 7.31 0.32
CA ALA A 50 -19.09 8.43 1.25
C ALA A 50 -18.91 9.77 0.53
N GLY A 51 -18.99 9.81 -0.81
CA GLY A 51 -18.74 11.03 -1.60
C GLY A 51 -17.37 11.68 -1.36
N LYS A 52 -16.37 10.93 -0.88
CA LYS A 52 -15.10 11.49 -0.41
C LYS A 52 -14.00 11.34 -1.45
N VAL A 53 -13.28 12.42 -1.70
CA VAL A 53 -12.01 12.43 -2.45
C VAL A 53 -10.87 12.75 -1.49
N SER A 54 -9.71 12.11 -1.67
CA SER A 54 -8.53 12.37 -0.83
C SER A 54 -7.24 12.27 -1.65
N PRO A 55 -6.26 13.16 -1.43
CA PRO A 55 -5.01 13.12 -2.17
C PRO A 55 -4.12 11.96 -1.69
N LEU A 56 -3.39 11.39 -2.63
CA LEU A 56 -2.37 10.36 -2.39
C LEU A 56 -1.02 10.85 -2.90
N ALA A 57 0.02 10.61 -2.11
CA ALA A 57 1.40 10.80 -2.53
C ALA A 57 2.26 9.72 -1.88
N ASN A 58 3.24 9.20 -2.61
CA ASN A 58 4.21 8.26 -2.07
C ASN A 58 5.59 8.57 -2.65
N PHE A 59 6.54 8.85 -1.77
CA PHE A 59 7.90 9.29 -2.08
C PHE A 59 8.93 8.37 -1.43
N VAL A 60 9.79 7.77 -2.23
CA VAL A 60 10.93 6.98 -1.75
C VAL A 60 12.06 7.94 -1.42
N ALA A 61 12.12 8.40 -0.16
CA ALA A 61 13.10 9.37 0.34
C ALA A 61 14.52 8.81 0.37
N LEU A 62 14.69 7.51 0.68
CA LEU A 62 15.94 6.78 0.51
C LEU A 62 15.66 5.43 -0.14
N THR A 63 16.43 5.08 -1.16
CA THR A 63 16.39 3.75 -1.76
C THR A 63 17.16 2.76 -0.89
N GLU A 64 16.62 1.54 -0.79
CA GLU A 64 17.27 0.40 -0.16
C GLU A 64 18.64 0.11 -0.79
N THR A 65 19.60 -0.29 0.04
CA THR A 65 20.86 -0.90 -0.39
C THR A 65 21.10 -2.19 0.39
N LYS A 66 22.23 -2.88 0.14
CA LYS A 66 22.63 -4.06 0.91
C LYS A 66 22.64 -3.79 2.42
N SER A 67 23.12 -2.63 2.86
CA SER A 67 23.29 -2.28 4.28
C SER A 67 22.29 -1.25 4.82
N ARG A 68 21.41 -0.70 3.98
CA ARG A 68 20.49 0.39 4.38
C ARG A 68 19.05 0.08 3.98
N PRO A 69 18.06 0.23 4.88
CA PRO A 69 16.65 0.12 4.49
C PRO A 69 16.23 1.26 3.57
N ALA A 70 15.17 1.05 2.79
CA ALA A 70 14.45 2.13 2.14
C ALA A 70 13.73 2.99 3.19
N ILE A 71 13.64 4.29 2.94
CA ILE A 71 12.76 5.21 3.65
C ILE A 71 11.70 5.68 2.68
N ILE A 72 10.43 5.53 3.07
CA ILE A 72 9.28 5.91 2.27
C ILE A 72 8.41 6.85 3.09
N LEU A 73 8.04 7.97 2.47
CA LEU A 73 7.11 8.95 3.02
C LEU A 73 5.84 8.94 2.15
N GLY A 74 4.69 9.17 2.75
CA GLY A 74 3.48 9.28 1.95
C GLY A 74 2.25 9.73 2.68
N THR A 75 1.18 9.84 1.91
CA THR A 75 -0.15 10.15 2.39
C THR A 75 -1.10 9.01 2.04
N SER A 76 -2.08 8.80 2.91
CA SER A 76 -3.14 7.84 2.68
C SER A 76 -4.42 8.29 3.36
N SER A 77 -5.54 7.69 2.99
CA SER A 77 -6.74 7.74 3.82
C SER A 77 -6.41 7.29 5.26
N ASP A 78 -6.99 7.96 6.27
CA ASP A 78 -6.91 7.49 7.65
C ASP A 78 -7.51 6.07 7.79
N ARG A 79 -7.19 5.38 8.88
CA ARG A 79 -7.34 3.93 9.10
C ARG A 79 -8.71 3.38 8.69
N ILE A 80 -8.72 2.13 8.22
CA ILE A 80 -9.97 1.42 7.92
C ILE A 80 -10.84 1.35 9.19
N GLY A 81 -12.03 1.94 9.13
CA GLY A 81 -12.96 2.07 10.27
C GLY A 81 -13.08 3.49 10.84
N THR A 82 -12.25 4.44 10.38
CA THR A 82 -12.41 5.87 10.73
C THR A 82 -13.37 6.57 9.75
N PRO A 83 -14.32 7.38 10.23
CA PRO A 83 -15.33 8.01 9.36
C PRO A 83 -14.73 9.06 8.42
N SER A 84 -13.64 9.71 8.79
CA SER A 84 -12.98 10.76 8.01
C SER A 84 -11.46 10.78 8.27
N GLY A 85 -10.78 11.82 7.78
CA GLY A 85 -9.35 12.02 8.02
C GLY A 85 -8.41 11.60 6.89
N GLN A 86 -7.19 12.12 6.96
CA GLN A 86 -6.02 11.81 6.15
C GLN A 86 -4.94 11.26 7.09
N SER A 87 -4.01 10.49 6.55
CA SER A 87 -2.83 10.00 7.24
C SER A 87 -1.57 10.42 6.50
N PHE A 88 -0.52 10.71 7.26
CA PHE A 88 0.84 10.96 6.79
C PHE A 88 1.75 9.94 7.45
N TYR A 89 2.55 9.24 6.67
CA TYR A 89 3.39 8.16 7.18
C TYR A 89 4.83 8.27 6.74
N ALA A 90 5.69 7.66 7.55
CA ALA A 90 7.08 7.39 7.25
C ALA A 90 7.39 5.94 7.63
N THR A 91 7.98 5.16 6.73
CA THR A 91 8.33 3.76 6.96
C THR A 91 9.75 3.44 6.55
N PHE A 92 10.40 2.57 7.31
CA PHE A 92 11.64 1.89 6.98
C PHE A 92 11.31 0.49 6.47
N SER A 93 11.83 0.09 5.31
CA SER A 93 11.61 -1.24 4.75
C SER A 93 12.90 -1.86 4.24
N LYS A 94 13.05 -3.17 4.40
CA LYS A 94 14.25 -3.91 4.00
C LYS A 94 13.86 -5.24 3.40
N ASN A 95 14.36 -5.57 2.23
CA ASN A 95 14.28 -6.92 1.68
C ASN A 95 15.35 -7.77 2.35
N LEU A 96 14.92 -8.88 2.95
CA LEU A 96 15.80 -9.78 3.70
C LEU A 96 16.20 -11.04 2.92
N LYS A 97 15.84 -11.14 1.63
CA LYS A 97 16.12 -12.33 0.82
C LYS A 97 17.61 -12.60 0.68
N LEU A 98 18.44 -11.56 0.61
CA LEU A 98 19.89 -11.73 0.47
C LEU A 98 20.52 -12.21 1.78
N GLU A 99 20.02 -11.72 2.91
CA GLU A 99 20.58 -11.95 4.24
C GLU A 99 20.06 -13.25 4.88
N THR A 100 18.82 -13.64 4.56
CA THR A 100 18.14 -14.78 5.21
C THR A 100 17.72 -15.89 4.25
N GLY A 101 17.78 -15.65 2.93
CA GLY A 101 17.21 -16.55 1.92
C GLY A 101 15.68 -16.52 1.84
N LEU A 102 14.99 -15.93 2.83
CA LEU A 102 13.53 -15.87 2.88
C LEU A 102 13.02 -14.73 1.99
N PRO A 103 11.95 -14.93 1.20
CA PRO A 103 11.44 -13.90 0.30
C PRO A 103 10.55 -12.89 1.02
N ILE A 104 11.06 -12.32 2.12
CA ILE A 104 10.34 -11.44 3.02
C ILE A 104 10.94 -10.03 3.01
N ALA A 105 10.08 -9.04 3.13
CA ALA A 105 10.46 -7.64 3.28
C ALA A 105 9.62 -6.99 4.40
N PRO A 106 10.08 -7.03 5.66
CA PRO A 106 9.44 -6.32 6.75
C PRO A 106 9.55 -4.81 6.57
N TYR A 107 8.63 -4.10 7.23
CA TYR A 107 8.71 -2.67 7.41
C TYR A 107 8.12 -2.24 8.76
N ILE A 108 8.61 -1.12 9.26
CA ILE A 108 8.11 -0.45 10.46
C ILE A 108 8.12 1.05 10.24
N GLY A 109 7.23 1.77 10.89
CA GLY A 109 7.14 3.20 10.72
C GLY A 109 6.20 3.88 11.69
N ILE A 110 5.91 5.14 11.39
CA ILE A 110 4.96 5.97 12.12
C ILE A 110 3.95 6.52 11.12
N ALA A 111 2.69 6.58 11.53
CA ALA A 111 1.62 7.28 10.82
C ALA A 111 0.92 8.27 11.75
N TYR A 112 0.76 9.52 11.29
CA TYR A 112 -0.06 10.53 11.93
C TYR A 112 -1.42 10.60 11.23
N GLY A 113 -2.49 10.22 11.94
CA GLY A 113 -3.86 10.28 11.46
C GLY A 113 -4.55 11.57 11.92
N THR A 114 -5.20 12.28 11.01
CA THR A 114 -5.87 13.55 11.32
C THR A 114 -7.24 13.37 11.95
N PHE A 115 -7.85 12.19 11.92
CA PHE A 115 -9.15 11.95 12.57
C PHE A 115 -9.04 12.06 14.10
N GLU A 116 -8.10 11.33 14.69
CA GLU A 116 -7.82 11.36 16.13
C GLU A 116 -6.62 12.25 16.50
N LYS A 117 -6.03 12.94 15.52
CA LYS A 117 -4.85 13.81 15.67
C LYS A 117 -3.69 13.12 16.40
N ARG A 118 -3.43 11.86 16.05
CA ARG A 118 -2.51 10.99 16.82
C ARG A 118 -1.54 10.26 15.91
N ALA A 119 -0.27 10.22 16.35
CA ALA A 119 0.77 9.36 15.81
C ALA A 119 0.67 7.92 16.33
N ARG A 120 0.92 6.95 15.46
CA ARG A 120 0.91 5.52 15.76
C ARG A 120 2.08 4.83 15.11
N ILE A 121 2.60 3.82 15.79
CA ILE A 121 3.52 2.86 15.17
C ILE A 121 2.73 2.01 14.19
N ILE A 122 3.25 1.89 12.98
CA ILE A 122 2.72 1.02 11.93
C ILE A 122 3.81 0.06 11.49
N GLY A 123 3.43 -1.02 10.80
CA GLY A 123 4.41 -1.94 10.26
C GLY A 123 3.76 -3.06 9.49
N GLY A 124 4.58 -3.99 9.04
CA GLY A 124 4.08 -5.15 8.33
C GLY A 124 5.18 -5.99 7.71
N LEU A 125 4.73 -7.00 6.98
CA LEU A 125 5.58 -7.97 6.31
C LEU A 125 5.04 -8.20 4.91
N ASN A 126 5.89 -7.97 3.91
CA ASN A 126 5.63 -8.41 2.54
C ASN A 126 6.31 -9.76 2.33
N ILE A 127 5.62 -10.69 1.66
CA ILE A 127 6.11 -12.02 1.33
C ILE A 127 5.89 -12.25 -0.16
N ASN A 128 6.94 -12.64 -0.89
CA ASN A 128 6.86 -12.96 -2.31
C ASN A 128 6.99 -14.48 -2.50
N PHE A 129 5.92 -15.15 -2.91
CA PHE A 129 5.92 -16.60 -3.11
C PHE A 129 6.43 -17.02 -4.50
N GLY A 130 6.74 -16.05 -5.37
CA GLY A 130 7.07 -16.27 -6.77
C GLY A 130 5.84 -16.49 -7.65
N ARG A 131 6.06 -16.59 -8.97
CA ARG A 131 5.01 -16.84 -9.99
C ARG A 131 3.83 -15.87 -9.93
N GLY A 132 4.10 -14.62 -9.52
CA GLY A 132 3.09 -13.57 -9.39
C GLY A 132 2.34 -13.54 -8.06
N PHE A 133 2.57 -14.50 -7.14
CA PHE A 133 1.88 -14.52 -5.86
C PHE A 133 2.65 -13.75 -4.78
N SER A 134 1.92 -12.93 -4.01
CA SER A 134 2.46 -12.21 -2.87
C SER A 134 1.44 -12.10 -1.73
N SER A 135 1.92 -11.86 -0.52
CA SER A 135 1.10 -11.53 0.63
C SER A 135 1.68 -10.33 1.35
N THR A 136 0.81 -9.50 1.91
CA THR A 136 1.19 -8.42 2.80
C THR A 136 0.37 -8.52 4.07
N VAL A 137 1.04 -8.63 5.21
CA VAL A 137 0.43 -8.49 6.54
C VAL A 137 0.73 -7.08 7.02
N LEU A 138 -0.28 -6.20 7.08
CA LEU A 138 -0.13 -4.80 7.49
C LEU A 138 -0.73 -4.59 8.88
N PHE A 139 -0.03 -3.88 9.75
CA PHE A 139 -0.54 -3.38 11.03
C PHE A 139 -0.64 -1.85 10.98
N ASP A 140 -1.85 -1.33 11.19
CA ASP A 140 -2.16 0.11 11.10
C ASP A 140 -2.03 0.88 12.44
N GLY A 141 -1.43 0.25 13.45
CA GLY A 141 -1.35 0.76 14.81
C GLY A 141 -2.47 0.29 15.73
N VAL A 142 -3.53 -0.33 15.20
CA VAL A 142 -4.64 -0.88 16.00
C VAL A 142 -5.08 -2.25 15.50
N LYS A 143 -5.14 -2.44 14.19
CA LYS A 143 -5.65 -3.66 13.54
C LYS A 143 -4.68 -4.15 12.48
N VAL A 144 -4.74 -5.46 12.23
CA VAL A 144 -3.99 -6.13 11.17
C VAL A 144 -4.89 -6.30 9.94
N HIS A 145 -4.31 -6.16 8.75
CA HIS A 145 -5.01 -6.25 7.46
C HIS A 145 -4.21 -7.16 6.51
N PRO A 146 -4.32 -8.49 6.66
CA PRO A 146 -3.67 -9.42 5.73
C PRO A 146 -4.25 -9.29 4.33
N THR A 147 -3.38 -9.38 3.32
CA THR A 147 -3.77 -9.41 1.92
C THR A 147 -3.03 -10.53 1.20
N PHE A 148 -3.66 -11.11 0.19
CA PHE A 148 -3.04 -12.06 -0.72
C PHE A 148 -3.32 -11.60 -2.14
N ASN A 149 -2.29 -11.55 -2.98
CA ASN A 149 -2.37 -10.99 -4.32
C ASN A 149 -1.77 -11.93 -5.35
N TYR A 150 -2.31 -11.88 -6.57
CA TYR A 150 -1.80 -12.50 -7.77
C TYR A 150 -1.62 -11.42 -8.85
N SER A 151 -0.40 -11.28 -9.34
CA SER A 151 -0.03 -10.33 -10.39
C SER A 151 0.26 -11.05 -11.70
N TYR A 152 -0.39 -10.60 -12.78
CA TYR A 152 -0.15 -11.09 -14.13
C TYR A 152 -0.12 -9.93 -15.12
N LYS A 153 1.03 -9.74 -15.80
CA LYS A 153 1.30 -8.59 -16.67
C LYS A 153 1.03 -7.28 -15.93
N GLN A 154 0.06 -6.51 -16.40
CA GLN A 154 -0.34 -5.22 -15.85
C GLN A 154 -1.48 -5.31 -14.82
N HIS A 155 -1.97 -6.51 -14.53
CA HIS A 155 -3.12 -6.74 -13.65
C HIS A 155 -2.64 -7.28 -12.31
N GLN A 156 -3.31 -6.87 -11.24
CA GLN A 156 -3.20 -7.50 -9.93
C GLN A 156 -4.58 -7.73 -9.37
N LEU A 157 -4.83 -8.96 -8.92
CA LEU A 157 -6.05 -9.36 -8.22
C LEU A 157 -5.66 -9.74 -6.79
N GLY A 158 -6.52 -9.44 -5.83
CA GLY A 158 -6.23 -9.85 -4.47
C GLY A 158 -7.44 -9.92 -3.55
N VAL A 159 -7.22 -10.59 -2.43
CA VAL A 159 -8.15 -10.70 -1.31
C VAL A 159 -7.56 -9.92 -0.15
N ILE A 160 -8.41 -9.23 0.61
CA ILE A 160 -8.05 -8.52 1.84
C ILE A 160 -8.90 -9.03 2.99
N PHE A 161 -8.28 -9.25 4.14
CA PHE A 161 -8.95 -9.51 5.42
C PHE A 161 -8.81 -8.27 6.29
N ALA A 162 -9.65 -7.27 6.04
CA ALA A 162 -9.59 -6.02 6.79
C ALA A 162 -9.89 -6.27 8.26
N GLN A 163 -9.07 -5.71 9.13
CA GLN A 163 -9.10 -5.93 10.58
C GLN A 163 -9.02 -7.42 10.97
N GLY A 164 -8.44 -8.26 10.11
CA GLY A 164 -8.23 -9.69 10.32
C GLY A 164 -9.47 -10.56 10.16
N LYS A 165 -10.65 -9.97 9.91
CA LYS A 165 -11.93 -10.71 9.90
C LYS A 165 -12.87 -10.34 8.76
N ASN A 166 -12.78 -9.13 8.22
CA ASN A 166 -13.71 -8.65 7.20
C ASN A 166 -13.13 -8.90 5.82
N ILE A 167 -13.75 -9.81 5.07
CA ILE A 167 -13.27 -10.18 3.74
C ILE A 167 -13.56 -9.08 2.72
N GLY A 168 -12.66 -8.94 1.76
CA GLY A 168 -12.78 -8.02 0.65
C GLY A 168 -11.94 -8.47 -0.53
N ALA A 169 -12.14 -7.82 -1.66
CA ALA A 169 -11.40 -8.04 -2.88
C ALA A 169 -10.77 -6.72 -3.35
N ASN A 170 -9.65 -6.82 -4.06
CA ASN A 170 -9.01 -5.71 -4.71
C ASN A 170 -8.58 -6.10 -6.13
N TYR A 171 -8.59 -5.11 -7.01
CA TYR A 171 -8.08 -5.22 -8.37
C TYR A 171 -7.32 -3.95 -8.71
N SER A 172 -6.19 -4.06 -9.40
CA SER A 172 -5.52 -2.92 -10.01
C SER A 172 -4.98 -3.24 -11.40
N ILE A 173 -4.84 -2.18 -12.20
CA ILE A 173 -4.27 -2.20 -13.54
C ILE A 173 -3.33 -1.02 -13.75
N SER A 174 -2.16 -1.27 -14.33
CA SER A 174 -1.23 -0.22 -14.75
C SER A 174 -1.25 -0.03 -16.27
N PHE A 175 -1.19 1.22 -16.74
CA PHE A 175 -1.21 1.56 -18.17
C PHE A 175 -0.47 2.87 -18.47
#